data_AF-A0AAE3GNU5-F1
#
_entry.id   AF-A0AAE3GNU5-F1
#
_cell.length_a   1.000
_cell.length_b   1.000
_cell.length_c   1.000
_cell.angle_alpha   90.00
_cell.angle_beta   90.00
_cell.angle_gamma   90.00
#
_symmetry.space_group_name_H-M   'P 1'
#
loop_
_entity.id
_entity.type
_entity.pdbx_description
1 polymer ?
#
loop_
_entity_poly.entity_id
_entity_poly.type
_entity_poly.pdbx_seq_one_letter_code
_entity_poly.pdbx_strand_id
1 'polypeptide(L)'
;MKSLVRLVVLLGLLVGSLGWFGMSQSAMAAPMDWTQVTGQSSPVLIAEAEYRNSADDKLGTEFGKKVDLNNSDVRDFLQFSGMYPTLAGLIIQNATYETVEDVLNIPGLTDHQKELLQANLDSFTVTEISDTFTEGGDRYNAGVY
;
A
#
# COMPACT_ATOMS: atom_id res chain seq x y z
N MET A 1 43.35 29.15 -49.10
CA MET A 1 42.18 28.44 -48.52
C MET A 1 42.34 26.91 -48.52
N LYS A 2 42.79 26.27 -49.61
CA LYS A 2 42.90 24.79 -49.68
C LYS A 2 43.99 24.19 -48.76
N SER A 3 45.10 24.89 -48.52
CA SER A 3 46.17 24.46 -47.59
C SER A 3 45.74 24.55 -46.12
N LEU A 4 44.96 25.56 -45.76
CA LEU A 4 44.44 25.75 -44.41
C LEU A 4 43.42 24.66 -44.03
N VAL A 5 42.52 24.32 -44.97
CA VAL A 5 41.54 23.24 -44.77
C VAL A 5 42.24 21.89 -44.61
N ARG A 6 43.29 21.61 -45.39
CA ARG A 6 44.09 20.37 -45.25
C ARG A 6 44.81 20.31 -43.90
N LEU A 7 45.28 21.45 -43.40
CA LEU A 7 45.95 21.52 -42.09
C LEU A 7 44.96 21.27 -40.94
N VAL A 8 43.74 21.81 -41.02
CA VAL A 8 42.68 21.56 -40.02
C VAL A 8 42.23 20.10 -40.03
N VAL A 9 42.10 19.48 -41.21
CA VAL A 9 41.74 18.07 -41.35
C VAL A 9 42.83 17.16 -40.80
N LEU A 10 44.11 17.44 -41.09
CA LEU A 10 45.23 16.69 -40.54
C LEU A 10 45.33 16.83 -39.02
N LEU A 11 45.09 18.02 -38.48
CA LEU A 11 45.10 18.26 -37.04
C LEU A 11 43.96 17.50 -36.33
N GLY A 12 42.76 17.51 -36.92
CA GLY A 12 41.61 16.76 -36.39
C GLY A 12 41.82 15.25 -36.39
N LEU A 13 42.48 14.72 -37.42
CA LEU A 13 42.78 13.28 -37.53
C LEU A 13 43.89 12.85 -36.57
N LEU A 14 44.85 13.74 -36.29
CA LEU A 14 45.90 13.52 -35.28
C LEU A 14 45.34 13.54 -33.85
N VAL A 15 44.46 14.49 -33.53
CA VAL A 15 43.81 14.57 -32.21
C VAL A 15 42.84 13.40 -32.00
N GLY A 16 42.11 12.99 -33.04
CA GLY A 16 41.20 11.84 -32.97
C GLY A 16 41.91 10.50 -32.80
N SER A 17 43.09 10.33 -33.38
CA SER A 17 43.88 9.10 -33.25
C SER A 17 44.67 9.01 -31.93
N LEU A 18 45.03 10.15 -31.33
CA LEU A 18 45.68 10.19 -30.01
C LEU A 18 44.69 10.07 -28.83
N GLY A 19 43.41 10.40 -29.04
CA GLY A 19 42.36 10.29 -28.02
C GLY A 19 42.03 8.85 -27.60
N TRP A 20 42.35 7.85 -28.42
CA TRP A 20 42.11 6.43 -28.11
C TRP A 20 43.24 5.75 -27.31
N PHE A 21 44.40 6.40 -27.17
CA PHE A 21 45.59 5.83 -26.54
C PHE A 21 45.92 6.39 -25.15
N GLY A 22 45.08 7.28 -24.60
CA GLY A 22 45.46 8.13 -23.46
C GLY A 22 44.57 8.11 -22.22
N MET A 23 43.44 7.39 -22.21
CA MET A 23 42.68 7.18 -20.98
C MET A 23 42.77 5.72 -20.60
N SER A 24 43.79 5.38 -19.81
CA SER A 24 43.63 4.26 -18.89
C SER A 24 42.39 4.58 -18.07
N GLN A 25 41.29 3.87 -18.31
CA GLN A 25 40.22 3.80 -17.31
C GLN A 25 40.89 3.23 -16.07
N SER A 26 41.22 4.09 -15.10
CA SER A 26 41.57 3.64 -13.77
C SER A 26 40.34 2.88 -13.29
N ALA A 27 40.37 1.56 -13.41
CA ALA A 27 39.41 0.71 -12.75
C ALA A 27 39.63 0.94 -11.25
N MET A 28 38.85 1.84 -10.68
CA MET A 28 38.79 2.02 -9.25
C MET A 28 38.08 0.78 -8.72
N ALA A 29 38.87 -0.22 -8.33
CA ALA A 29 38.40 -1.24 -7.44
C ALA A 29 38.11 -0.55 -6.11
N ALA A 30 36.85 -0.16 -5.91
CA ALA A 30 36.38 0.26 -4.60
C ALA A 30 36.61 -0.93 -3.66
N PRO A 31 37.40 -0.80 -2.58
CA PRO A 31 37.37 -1.82 -1.54
C PRO A 31 35.92 -1.85 -1.05
N MET A 32 35.29 -3.02 -1.13
CA MET A 32 34.00 -3.24 -0.51
C MET A 32 34.23 -3.24 0.99
N ASP A 33 34.35 -2.04 1.56
CA ASP A 33 34.45 -1.80 2.97
C ASP A 33 33.02 -1.86 3.53
N TRP A 34 32.77 -2.85 4.37
CA TRP A 34 31.49 -3.07 5.05
C TRP A 34 31.01 -1.83 5.82
N THR A 35 31.90 -0.88 6.11
CA THR A 35 31.58 0.40 6.76
C THR A 35 31.03 1.49 5.83
N GLN A 36 31.06 1.32 4.50
CA GLN A 36 30.44 2.26 3.54
C GLN A 36 28.95 2.02 3.30
N VAL A 37 28.37 0.95 3.86
CA VAL A 37 26.90 0.77 3.88
C VAL A 37 26.20 1.84 4.73
N THR A 38 26.93 2.61 5.55
CA THR A 38 26.35 3.58 6.49
C THR A 38 26.71 5.05 6.27
N GLY A 39 27.26 5.49 5.12
CA GLY A 39 27.87 6.83 5.10
C GLY A 39 28.07 7.62 3.81
N GLN A 40 27.44 7.29 2.68
CA GLN A 40 27.46 8.20 1.50
C GLN A 40 26.05 8.55 1.05
N SER A 41 25.58 9.66 1.62
CA SER A 41 24.39 10.41 1.23
C SER A 41 24.54 10.95 -0.19
N SER A 42 24.03 10.19 -1.16
CA SER A 42 23.33 10.82 -2.28
C SER A 42 22.00 11.34 -1.71
N PRO A 43 21.51 12.55 -2.04
CA PRO A 43 20.15 12.94 -1.71
C PRO A 43 19.22 12.21 -2.68
N VAL A 44 19.14 10.89 -2.54
CA VAL A 44 17.89 10.23 -2.85
C VAL A 44 16.94 10.82 -1.82
N LEU A 45 15.91 11.51 -2.27
CA LEU A 45 14.74 11.80 -1.45
C LEU A 45 14.10 10.45 -1.15
N ILE A 46 14.74 9.67 -0.27
CA ILE A 46 14.16 8.50 0.34
C ILE A 46 13.14 9.10 1.27
N ALA A 47 11.88 9.20 0.82
CA ALA A 47 10.78 9.10 1.75
C ALA A 47 11.10 7.84 2.56
N GLU A 48 11.46 8.02 3.82
CA GLU A 48 11.70 6.95 4.76
C GLU A 48 10.47 6.03 4.73
N ALA A 49 10.56 4.94 3.99
CA ALA A 49 9.50 3.94 3.97
C ALA A 49 9.56 3.28 5.34
N GLU A 50 8.73 3.77 6.26
CA GLU A 50 8.58 3.18 7.58
C GLU A 50 7.95 1.80 7.38
N TYR A 51 8.77 0.74 7.44
CA TYR A 51 8.30 -0.64 7.32
C TYR A 51 7.51 -1.00 8.56
N ARG A 52 6.19 -0.88 8.49
CA ARG A 52 5.26 -1.22 9.58
C ARG A 52 4.34 -2.36 9.16
N ASN A 53 3.89 -3.13 10.14
CA ASN A 53 2.87 -4.14 9.93
C ASN A 53 1.53 -3.44 9.75
N SER A 54 0.95 -3.53 8.55
CA SER A 54 -0.33 -2.92 8.22
C SER A 54 -1.48 -3.40 9.11
N ALA A 55 -1.44 -4.65 9.57
CA ALA A 55 -2.45 -5.20 10.48
C ALA A 55 -2.39 -4.50 11.85
N ASP A 56 -1.19 -4.38 12.42
CA ASP A 56 -0.99 -3.74 13.73
C ASP A 56 -1.37 -2.25 13.68
N ASP A 57 -1.02 -1.57 12.60
CA ASP A 57 -1.39 -0.17 12.39
C ASP A 57 -2.91 0.00 12.30
N LYS A 58 -3.60 -0.92 11.62
CA LYS A 58 -5.06 -0.89 11.52
C LYS A 58 -5.75 -1.17 12.86
N LEU A 59 -5.22 -2.09 13.65
CA LEU A 59 -5.70 -2.37 15.01
C LEU A 59 -5.59 -1.15 15.94
N GLY A 60 -4.67 -0.22 15.67
CA GLY A 60 -4.57 1.05 16.38
C GLY A 60 -5.71 2.05 16.08
N THR A 61 -6.52 1.80 15.05
CA THR A 61 -7.64 2.66 14.63
C THR A 61 -8.96 2.26 15.28
N GLU A 62 -10.08 2.86 14.84
CA GLU A 62 -11.41 2.43 15.29
C GLU A 62 -11.75 0.97 14.91
N PHE A 63 -11.10 0.42 13.87
CA PHE A 63 -11.19 -1.00 13.51
C PHE A 63 -10.87 -1.94 14.67
N GLY A 64 -9.87 -1.60 15.50
CA GLY A 64 -9.50 -2.42 16.66
C GLY A 64 -10.43 -2.28 17.87
N LYS A 65 -11.46 -1.43 17.80
CA LYS A 65 -12.35 -1.09 18.92
C LYS A 65 -13.82 -1.47 18.66
N LYS A 66 -14.23 -1.48 17.40
CA LYS A 66 -15.61 -1.66 16.95
C LYS A 66 -15.64 -2.55 15.71
N VAL A 67 -16.80 -3.14 15.42
CA VAL A 67 -16.97 -3.92 14.18
C VAL A 67 -16.98 -2.96 13.00
N ASP A 68 -15.99 -3.10 12.12
CA ASP A 68 -15.83 -2.25 10.96
C ASP A 68 -16.61 -2.82 9.78
N LEU A 69 -17.64 -2.11 9.33
CA LEU A 69 -18.53 -2.58 8.28
C LEU A 69 -17.81 -2.83 6.95
N ASN A 70 -16.64 -2.22 6.73
CA ASN A 70 -15.84 -2.39 5.52
C ASN A 70 -14.75 -3.46 5.64
N ASN A 71 -14.28 -3.79 6.85
CA ASN A 71 -13.07 -4.60 7.04
C ASN A 71 -13.26 -5.84 7.93
N SER A 72 -14.16 -5.78 8.94
CA SER A 72 -14.38 -6.89 9.87
C SER A 72 -14.90 -8.14 9.19
N ASP A 73 -14.58 -9.29 9.78
CA ASP A 73 -15.04 -10.59 9.30
C ASP A 73 -16.49 -10.89 9.73
N VAL A 74 -17.13 -11.82 9.04
CA VAL A 74 -18.55 -12.14 9.22
C VAL A 74 -18.86 -12.64 10.63
N ARG A 75 -17.89 -13.24 11.31
CA ARG A 75 -18.06 -13.80 12.66
C ARG A 75 -18.00 -12.72 13.73
N ASP A 76 -17.42 -11.55 13.46
CA ASP A 76 -17.48 -10.40 14.38
C ASP A 76 -18.93 -10.00 14.67
N PHE A 77 -19.85 -10.23 13.74
CA PHE A 77 -21.28 -9.96 13.95
C PHE A 77 -21.98 -10.96 14.89
N LEU A 78 -21.33 -12.06 15.30
CA LEU A 78 -21.89 -13.02 16.28
C LEU A 78 -22.11 -12.37 17.65
N GLN A 79 -21.37 -11.31 17.97
CA GLN A 79 -21.54 -10.59 19.24
C GLN A 79 -22.87 -9.83 19.33
N PHE A 80 -23.58 -9.66 18.21
CA PHE A 80 -24.87 -8.97 18.15
C PHE A 80 -26.01 -9.96 17.88
N SER A 81 -26.89 -10.10 18.88
CA SER A 81 -28.03 -11.02 18.80
C SER A 81 -28.90 -10.72 17.57
N GLY A 82 -29.11 -11.73 16.72
CA GLY A 82 -29.96 -11.64 15.53
C GLY A 82 -29.27 -11.15 14.25
N MET A 83 -28.00 -10.79 14.29
CA MET A 83 -27.28 -10.33 13.10
C MET A 83 -26.73 -11.48 12.23
N TYR A 84 -26.19 -12.52 12.85
CA TYR A 84 -25.65 -13.67 12.13
C TYR A 84 -26.71 -14.77 11.91
N PRO A 85 -26.77 -15.45 10.74
CA PRO A 85 -25.91 -15.27 9.57
C PRO A 85 -26.44 -14.28 8.54
N THR A 86 -27.75 -14.02 8.50
CA THR A 86 -28.39 -13.37 7.35
C THR A 86 -28.01 -11.89 7.22
N LEU A 87 -28.14 -11.12 8.30
CA LEU A 87 -27.89 -9.68 8.25
C LEU A 87 -26.38 -9.39 8.10
N ALA A 88 -25.53 -10.14 8.81
CA ALA A 88 -24.08 -10.09 8.63
C ALA A 88 -23.66 -10.37 7.17
N GLY A 89 -24.25 -11.41 6.55
CA GLY A 89 -24.01 -11.71 5.14
C GLY A 89 -24.45 -10.60 4.21
N LEU A 90 -25.60 -9.96 4.47
CA LEU A 90 -26.05 -8.80 3.68
C LEU A 90 -25.10 -7.61 3.84
N ILE A 91 -24.61 -7.34 5.04
CA ILE A 91 -23.66 -6.26 5.31
C ILE A 91 -22.37 -6.45 4.51
N ILE A 92 -21.81 -7.67 4.51
CA ILE A 92 -20.58 -7.95 3.75
C ILE A 92 -20.81 -7.87 2.24
N GLN A 93 -21.93 -8.41 1.74
CA GLN A 93 -22.23 -8.40 0.30
C GLN A 93 -22.51 -7.02 -0.27
N ASN A 94 -22.97 -6.08 0.57
CA ASN A 94 -23.28 -4.70 0.16
C ASN A 94 -22.21 -3.69 0.59
N ALA A 95 -21.12 -4.15 1.20
CA ALA A 95 -19.96 -3.31 1.44
C ALA A 95 -19.39 -2.82 0.08
N THR A 96 -18.89 -1.59 -0.01
CA THR A 96 -18.45 -0.72 1.09
C THR A 96 -19.39 0.44 1.42
N TYR A 97 -19.25 0.96 2.63
CA TYR A 97 -20.02 2.07 3.19
C TYR A 97 -19.14 3.30 3.39
N GLU A 98 -19.70 4.51 3.22
CA GLU A 98 -19.02 5.78 3.50
C GLU A 98 -19.21 6.20 4.96
N THR A 99 -20.41 5.97 5.49
CA THR A 99 -20.82 6.24 6.87
C THR A 99 -21.43 5.00 7.49
N VAL A 100 -21.51 4.96 8.82
CA VAL A 100 -22.11 3.83 9.54
C VAL A 100 -23.59 3.69 9.20
N GLU A 101 -24.29 4.81 9.00
CA GLU A 101 -25.71 4.88 8.70
C GLU A 101 -26.07 4.30 7.33
N ASP A 102 -25.13 4.24 6.39
CA ASP A 102 -25.37 3.69 5.04
C ASP A 102 -25.77 2.21 5.06
N VAL A 103 -25.44 1.49 6.14
CA VAL A 103 -25.88 0.10 6.36
C VAL A 103 -27.42 -0.03 6.39
N LEU A 104 -28.14 1.05 6.74
CA LEU A 104 -29.60 1.07 6.77
C LEU A 104 -30.22 1.15 5.36
N ASN A 105 -29.40 1.46 4.35
CA ASN A 105 -29.81 1.62 2.96
C ASN A 105 -29.66 0.33 2.15
N ILE A 106 -29.23 -0.78 2.77
CA ILE A 106 -29.12 -2.08 2.09
C ILE A 106 -30.47 -2.46 1.46
N PRO A 107 -30.50 -2.78 0.15
CA PRO A 107 -31.74 -3.18 -0.51
C PRO A 107 -32.34 -4.44 0.10
N GLY A 108 -33.66 -4.44 0.33
CA GLY A 108 -34.40 -5.60 0.80
C GLY A 108 -34.36 -5.86 2.31
N LEU A 109 -33.81 -4.93 3.11
CA LEU A 109 -33.92 -5.02 4.57
C LEU A 109 -35.39 -4.97 5.03
N THR A 110 -35.74 -5.90 5.92
CA THR A 110 -37.01 -5.85 6.65
C THR A 110 -36.98 -4.77 7.72
N ASP A 111 -38.15 -4.32 8.19
CA ASP A 111 -38.24 -3.31 9.25
C ASP A 111 -37.54 -3.80 10.54
N HIS A 112 -37.70 -5.07 10.88
CA HIS A 112 -37.01 -5.68 12.02
C HIS A 112 -35.48 -5.68 11.86
N GLN A 113 -34.96 -5.93 10.65
CA GLN A 113 -33.51 -5.84 10.40
C GLN A 113 -32.99 -4.41 10.55
N LYS A 114 -33.76 -3.41 10.10
CA LYS A 114 -33.41 -1.99 10.30
C LYS A 114 -33.38 -1.61 11.77
N GLU A 115 -34.37 -2.06 12.55
CA GLU A 115 -34.39 -1.85 14.00
C GLU A 115 -33.16 -2.47 14.69
N LEU A 116 -32.78 -3.69 14.31
CA LEU A 116 -31.57 -4.34 14.82
C LEU A 116 -30.30 -3.57 14.46
N LEU A 117 -30.16 -3.09 13.22
CA LEU A 117 -29.03 -2.26 12.82
C LEU A 117 -28.99 -0.97 13.63
N GLN A 118 -30.12 -0.26 13.73
CA GLN A 118 -30.25 0.98 14.49
C GLN A 118 -29.86 0.82 15.96
N ALA A 119 -30.26 -0.29 16.59
CA ALA A 119 -29.92 -0.59 17.98
C ALA A 119 -28.41 -0.84 18.21
N ASN A 120 -27.65 -1.12 17.15
CA ASN A 120 -26.22 -1.47 17.23
C ASN A 120 -25.30 -0.48 16.51
N LEU A 121 -25.79 0.64 15.95
CA LEU A 121 -24.95 1.60 15.21
C LEU A 121 -23.74 2.09 16.02
N ASP A 122 -23.92 2.33 17.32
CA ASP A 122 -22.84 2.75 18.21
C ASP A 122 -21.70 1.72 18.32
N SER A 123 -21.97 0.46 18.02
CA SER A 123 -20.99 -0.64 18.04
C SER A 123 -20.27 -0.82 16.70
N PHE A 124 -20.65 -0.06 15.67
CA PHE A 124 -20.05 -0.10 14.35
C PHE A 124 -19.12 1.07 14.11
N THR A 125 -18.22 0.87 13.16
CA THR A 125 -17.40 1.92 12.57
C THR A 125 -17.28 1.69 11.07
N VAL A 126 -16.79 2.70 10.38
CA VAL A 126 -16.40 2.63 8.98
C VAL A 126 -14.98 3.20 8.89
N THR A 127 -14.04 2.41 8.39
CA THR A 127 -12.71 2.91 8.04
C THR A 127 -12.39 2.59 6.59
N GLU A 128 -11.29 3.16 6.09
CA GLU A 128 -10.79 2.85 4.75
C GLU A 128 -10.59 1.34 4.57
N ILE A 129 -10.86 0.83 3.38
CA ILE A 129 -10.67 -0.58 3.05
C ILE A 129 -9.19 -0.93 3.22
N SER A 130 -8.92 -2.10 3.79
CA SER A 130 -7.58 -2.62 3.94
C SER A 130 -7.48 -4.00 3.33
N ASP A 131 -6.68 -4.12 2.27
CA ASP A 131 -6.37 -5.39 1.60
C ASP A 131 -5.87 -6.46 2.59
N THR A 132 -5.27 -6.04 3.71
CA THR A 132 -4.81 -6.93 4.79
C THR A 132 -5.94 -7.73 5.45
N PHE A 133 -7.17 -7.22 5.44
CA PHE A 133 -8.35 -7.85 6.06
C PHE A 133 -9.44 -8.21 5.05
N THR A 134 -9.40 -7.66 3.82
CA THR A 134 -10.48 -7.84 2.85
C THR A 134 -10.17 -8.83 1.72
N GLU A 135 -8.89 -9.00 1.36
CA GLU A 135 -8.50 -9.91 0.29
C GLU A 135 -8.57 -11.38 0.73
N GLY A 136 -8.41 -12.31 -0.22
CA GLY A 136 -8.41 -13.76 0.08
C GLY A 136 -9.76 -14.35 0.50
N GLY A 137 -10.82 -13.53 0.58
CA GLY A 137 -12.08 -13.92 1.19
C GLY A 137 -12.04 -13.91 2.71
N ASP A 138 -11.07 -13.22 3.31
CA ASP A 138 -10.83 -13.22 4.75
C ASP A 138 -12.01 -12.66 5.55
N ARG A 139 -12.81 -11.77 4.96
CA ARG A 139 -14.09 -11.33 5.57
C ARG A 139 -15.10 -12.46 5.73
N TYR A 140 -15.03 -13.52 4.94
CA TYR A 140 -15.88 -14.71 5.11
C TYR A 140 -15.21 -15.75 6.00
N ASN A 141 -13.88 -15.87 5.92
CA ASN A 141 -13.12 -16.83 6.69
C ASN A 141 -11.68 -16.35 6.92
N ALA A 142 -11.45 -15.70 8.06
CA ALA A 142 -10.12 -15.25 8.49
C ALA A 142 -9.20 -16.39 9.01
N GLY A 143 -9.62 -17.66 8.92
CA GLY A 143 -8.83 -18.81 9.36
C GLY A 143 -8.76 -19.02 10.89
N VAL A 144 -9.62 -18.35 11.66
CA VAL A 144 -9.71 -18.45 13.12
C VAL A 144 -11.02 -19.15 13.51
N TYR A 145 -10.95 -20.18 14.38
CA TYR A 145 -12.09 -21.07 14.69
C TYR A 145 -12.42 -21.19 16.17
#